data_AF-A0A7K1GP57-F1
#
_entry.id   AF-A0A7K1GP57-F1
#
_cell.length_a   1.000
_cell.length_b   1.000
_cell.length_c   1.000
_cell.angle_alpha   90.00
_cell.angle_beta   90.00
_cell.angle_gamma   90.00
#
_symmetry.space_group_name_H-M   'P 1'
#
loop_
_entity.id
_entity.type
_entity.pdbx_description
1 polymer ?
#
loop_
_entity_poly.entity_id
_entity_poly.type
_entity_poly.pdbx_seq_one_letter_code
_entity_poly.pdbx_strand_id
1 'polypeptide(L)'
;MVFRNRILLLTVLFVVFSSCKEQKQTEIEEETSFQMYNLSPMAALMEQMYGQMAHAKEVIEQGSEQIDLGEFPVMHNELLTTELTDPRDRDFFFTDQAEKFLILERKLYASSKETIVEDYNAVVNSCLACHIKKCGGPIPRIKKLFIR
;
A
#
# COMPACT_ATOMS: atom_id res chain seq x y z
N MET A 1 -13.93 -4.25 84.96
CA MET A 1 -12.67 -3.53 84.85
C MET A 1 -11.97 -3.98 83.58
N VAL A 2 -11.72 -3.02 82.69
CA VAL A 2 -10.86 -3.01 81.49
C VAL A 2 -11.16 -4.00 80.35
N PHE A 3 -11.63 -3.36 79.26
CA PHE A 3 -11.80 -3.82 77.89
C PHE A 3 -10.50 -4.30 77.24
N ARG A 4 -10.59 -5.43 76.56
CA ARG A 4 -9.78 -5.77 75.39
C ARG A 4 -10.73 -6.45 74.41
N ASN A 5 -11.04 -5.79 73.29
CA ASN A 5 -11.56 -6.51 72.13
C ASN A 5 -11.26 -5.75 70.86
N ARG A 6 -10.31 -6.30 70.09
CA ARG A 6 -10.34 -6.22 68.63
C ARG A 6 -11.41 -7.20 68.16
N ILE A 7 -11.99 -6.89 67.00
CA ILE A 7 -12.76 -7.75 66.08
C ILE A 7 -14.20 -7.24 65.88
N LEU A 8 -14.45 -7.01 64.59
CA LEU A 8 -15.72 -7.06 63.85
C LEU A 8 -16.66 -5.85 63.88
N LEU A 9 -17.20 -5.63 62.67
CA LEU A 9 -18.49 -5.00 62.36
C LEU A 9 -18.56 -3.47 62.41
N LEU A 10 -18.22 -2.84 61.28
CA LEU A 10 -18.94 -1.64 60.82
C LEU A 10 -19.19 -1.76 59.31
N THR A 11 -20.11 -2.68 59.00
CA THR A 11 -21.00 -2.60 57.84
C THR A 11 -21.87 -1.34 57.91
N VAL A 12 -22.34 -0.91 56.73
CA VAL A 12 -23.38 0.12 56.48
C VAL A 12 -22.82 1.53 56.30
N LEU A 13 -22.64 1.94 55.04
CA LEU A 13 -23.38 3.07 54.44
C LEU A 13 -22.80 3.39 53.04
N PHE A 14 -23.32 2.76 51.98
CA PHE A 14 -23.51 3.46 50.71
C PHE A 14 -24.56 2.70 49.89
N VAL A 15 -25.80 3.14 50.04
CA VAL A 15 -26.94 2.73 49.22
C VAL A 15 -27.31 3.95 48.38
N VAL A 16 -27.69 3.66 47.13
CA VAL A 16 -28.44 4.47 46.14
C VAL A 16 -27.63 5.05 44.97
N PHE A 17 -28.27 4.93 43.79
CA PHE A 17 -27.89 5.26 42.41
C PHE A 17 -27.15 4.10 41.69
N SER A 18 -27.70 3.39 40.72
CA SER A 18 -28.84 3.67 39.84
C SER A 18 -29.47 2.39 39.32
N SER A 19 -30.80 2.44 39.19
CA SER A 19 -31.61 1.53 38.40
C SER A 19 -31.10 1.49 36.95
N CYS A 20 -30.68 0.32 36.47
CA CYS A 20 -30.64 0.05 35.05
C CYS A 20 -31.60 -1.11 34.78
N LYS A 21 -32.68 -0.78 34.09
CA LYS A 21 -33.71 -1.67 33.60
C LYS A 21 -33.06 -2.60 32.57
N GLU A 22 -33.23 -3.90 32.74
CA GLU A 22 -32.80 -4.91 31.77
C GLU A 22 -33.62 -4.75 30.49
N GLN A 23 -33.08 -4.02 29.52
CA GLN A 23 -33.54 -4.09 28.14
C GLN A 23 -32.79 -5.24 27.48
N LYS A 24 -33.49 -6.36 27.31
CA LYS A 24 -33.11 -7.41 26.38
C LYS A 24 -33.20 -6.83 24.97
N GLN A 25 -32.15 -6.14 24.57
CA GLN A 25 -31.93 -5.71 23.21
C GLN A 25 -31.44 -6.95 22.48
N THR A 26 -32.30 -7.53 21.66
CA THR A 26 -31.87 -8.46 20.62
C THR A 26 -30.98 -7.63 19.70
N GLU A 27 -29.68 -7.63 19.96
CA GLU A 27 -28.68 -7.28 18.97
C GLU A 27 -28.90 -8.26 17.82
N ILE A 28 -29.48 -7.75 16.75
CA ILE A 28 -29.17 -8.27 15.42
C ILE A 28 -27.69 -7.91 15.27
N GLU A 29 -26.82 -8.87 15.60
CA GLU A 29 -25.43 -8.87 15.17
C GLU A 29 -25.49 -8.93 13.64
N GLU A 30 -25.62 -7.77 12.99
CA GLU A 30 -25.12 -7.63 11.64
C GLU A 30 -23.63 -7.89 11.76
N GLU A 31 -23.24 -9.13 11.49
CA GLU A 31 -21.89 -9.47 11.12
C GLU A 31 -21.55 -8.61 9.89
N THR A 32 -21.11 -7.39 10.13
CA THR A 32 -20.30 -6.66 9.17
C THR A 32 -19.01 -7.48 9.09
N SER A 33 -19.01 -8.46 8.19
CA SER A 33 -17.84 -9.26 7.92
C SER A 33 -16.75 -8.28 7.54
N PHE A 34 -15.82 -8.00 8.46
CA PHE A 34 -14.59 -7.29 8.15
C PHE A 34 -13.82 -8.17 7.17
N GLN A 35 -14.13 -8.03 5.88
CA GLN A 35 -13.36 -8.70 4.85
C GLN A 35 -11.99 -8.03 4.85
N MET A 36 -10.99 -8.77 5.34
CA MET A 36 -9.61 -8.37 5.23
C MET A 36 -9.31 -8.13 3.75
N TYR A 37 -8.85 -6.93 3.43
CA TYR A 37 -8.52 -6.54 2.06
C TYR A 37 -7.39 -7.44 1.55
N ASN A 38 -7.70 -8.29 0.57
CA ASN A 38 -6.70 -9.05 -0.15
C ASN A 38 -6.37 -8.32 -1.46
N LEU A 39 -5.08 -8.07 -1.68
CA LEU A 39 -4.61 -7.54 -2.95
C LEU A 39 -4.86 -8.58 -4.05
N SER A 40 -5.38 -8.13 -5.20
CA SER A 40 -5.33 -8.96 -6.40
C SER A 40 -3.88 -9.23 -6.79
N PRO A 41 -3.60 -10.30 -7.57
CA PRO A 41 -2.25 -10.58 -8.06
C PRO A 41 -1.62 -9.36 -8.75
N MET A 42 -2.37 -8.68 -9.62
CA MET A 42 -1.89 -7.46 -10.27
C MET A 42 -1.65 -6.31 -9.28
N ALA A 43 -2.53 -6.11 -8.29
CA ALA A 43 -2.33 -5.07 -7.28
C ALA A 43 -1.08 -5.34 -6.41
N ALA A 44 -0.81 -6.61 -6.10
CA ALA A 44 0.42 -7.00 -5.40
C ALA A 44 1.66 -6.71 -6.24
N LEU A 45 1.65 -7.05 -7.54
CA LEU A 45 2.73 -6.71 -8.47
C LEU A 45 2.96 -5.19 -8.55
N MET A 46 1.89 -4.40 -8.67
CA MET A 46 1.99 -2.94 -8.72
C MET A 46 2.63 -2.34 -7.45
N GLU A 47 2.36 -2.90 -6.26
CA GLU A 47 2.99 -2.43 -5.03
C GLU A 47 4.49 -2.79 -4.97
N GLN A 48 4.89 -3.96 -5.49
CA GLN A 48 6.31 -4.30 -5.64
C GLN A 48 7.03 -3.32 -6.58
N MET A 49 6.44 -3.09 -7.77
CA MET A 49 6.96 -2.14 -8.75
C MET A 49 7.09 -0.73 -8.18
N TYR A 50 6.10 -0.28 -7.41
CA TYR A 50 6.17 1.00 -6.70
C TYR A 50 7.32 1.04 -5.69
N GLY A 51 7.48 -0.01 -4.89
CA GLY A 51 8.55 -0.12 -3.90
C GLY A 51 9.94 -0.04 -4.54
N GLN A 52 10.15 -0.75 -5.64
CA GLN A 52 11.39 -0.69 -6.41
C GLN A 52 11.65 0.69 -6.98
N MET A 53 10.61 1.37 -7.47
CA MET A 53 10.76 2.73 -7.98
C MET A 53 11.01 3.77 -6.89
N ALA A 54 10.45 3.57 -5.71
CA ALA A 54 10.74 4.39 -4.54
C ALA A 54 12.20 4.20 -4.09
N HIS A 55 12.70 2.96 -4.06
CA HIS A 55 14.10 2.69 -3.74
C HIS A 55 15.05 3.29 -4.79
N ALA A 56 14.77 3.09 -6.08
CA ALA A 56 15.58 3.68 -7.15
C ALA A 56 15.64 5.22 -7.05
N LYS A 57 14.52 5.86 -6.65
CA LYS A 57 14.50 7.30 -6.38
C LYS A 57 15.51 7.70 -5.32
N GLU A 58 15.49 7.00 -4.18
CA GLU A 58 16.39 7.27 -3.06
C GLU A 58 17.86 7.15 -3.48
N VAL A 59 18.19 6.11 -4.26
CA VAL A 59 19.56 5.90 -4.78
C VAL A 59 19.98 7.03 -5.72
N ILE A 60 19.11 7.45 -6.64
CA ILE A 60 19.40 8.53 -7.58
C ILE A 60 19.58 9.87 -6.85
N GLU A 61 18.71 10.18 -5.88
CA GLU A 61 18.75 11.43 -5.12
C GLU A 61 19.94 11.51 -4.15
N GLN A 62 20.48 10.38 -3.69
CA GLN A 62 21.69 10.35 -2.85
C GLN A 62 22.97 10.79 -3.60
N GLY A 63 22.97 10.74 -4.94
CA GLY A 63 23.93 11.49 -5.76
C GLY A 63 25.39 11.03 -5.73
N SER A 64 25.65 9.72 -5.69
CA SER A 64 27.01 9.16 -5.77
C SER A 64 27.69 9.42 -7.13
N GLU A 65 29.03 9.27 -7.18
CA GLU A 65 29.78 9.31 -8.45
C GLU A 65 29.35 8.20 -9.40
N GLN A 66 28.94 7.05 -8.85
CA GLN A 66 28.39 5.91 -9.57
C GLN A 66 27.02 5.58 -8.98
N ILE A 67 25.96 5.71 -9.78
CA ILE A 67 24.59 5.31 -9.41
C ILE A 67 24.43 3.86 -9.83
N ASP A 68 24.12 2.99 -8.87
CA ASP A 68 23.87 1.58 -9.11
C ASP A 68 22.46 1.23 -8.61
N LEU A 69 21.56 0.93 -9.55
CA LEU A 69 20.18 0.50 -9.26
C LEU A 69 20.07 -1.00 -9.00
N GLY A 70 21.18 -1.74 -9.06
CA GLY A 70 21.23 -3.19 -9.05
C GLY A 70 20.80 -3.80 -10.38
N GLU A 71 20.43 -5.08 -10.35
CA GLU A 71 19.95 -5.80 -11.53
C GLU A 71 18.53 -5.41 -11.90
N PHE A 72 18.22 -5.50 -13.21
CA PHE A 72 16.86 -5.31 -13.71
C PHE A 72 15.88 -6.27 -13.01
N PRO A 73 14.75 -5.78 -12.49
CA PRO A 73 13.79 -6.57 -11.74
C PRO A 73 13.00 -7.49 -12.68
N VAL A 74 13.50 -8.71 -12.87
CA VAL A 74 12.93 -9.69 -13.81
C VAL A 74 11.44 -9.96 -13.55
N MET A 75 10.99 -9.84 -12.30
CA MET A 75 9.59 -9.99 -11.89
C MET A 75 8.64 -9.00 -12.60
N HIS A 76 9.13 -7.83 -13.04
CA HIS A 76 8.28 -6.87 -13.77
C HIS A 76 7.82 -7.40 -15.12
N ASN A 77 8.52 -8.37 -15.72
CA ASN A 77 8.06 -9.03 -16.93
C ASN A 77 6.72 -9.74 -16.73
N GLU A 78 6.34 -10.07 -15.49
CA GLU A 78 5.04 -10.65 -15.15
C GLU A 78 3.88 -9.68 -15.39
N LEU A 79 4.13 -8.38 -15.59
CA LEU A 79 3.08 -7.40 -15.93
C LEU A 79 2.20 -7.85 -17.10
N LEU A 80 2.77 -8.56 -18.07
CA LEU A 80 2.07 -9.08 -19.23
C LEU A 80 1.31 -10.39 -18.96
N THR A 81 1.52 -11.08 -17.85
CA THR A 81 0.96 -12.42 -17.59
C THR A 81 0.15 -12.51 -16.30
N THR A 82 0.43 -11.66 -15.30
CA THR A 82 -0.29 -11.62 -14.02
C THR A 82 -1.79 -11.40 -14.22
N GLU A 83 -2.60 -12.10 -13.42
CA GLU A 83 -4.05 -11.97 -13.45
C GLU A 83 -4.48 -10.56 -13.03
N LEU A 84 -5.26 -9.90 -13.90
CA LEU A 84 -5.83 -8.59 -13.64
C LEU A 84 -6.99 -8.69 -12.67
N THR A 85 -7.22 -7.63 -11.87
CA THR A 85 -8.41 -7.52 -11.02
C THR A 85 -9.71 -7.65 -11.82
N ASP A 86 -9.74 -7.06 -13.02
CA ASP A 86 -10.77 -7.28 -14.03
C ASP A 86 -10.13 -7.84 -15.30
N PRO A 87 -10.40 -9.09 -15.69
CA PRO A 87 -9.84 -9.69 -16.91
C PRO A 87 -10.13 -8.88 -18.19
N ARG A 88 -11.21 -8.09 -18.22
CA ARG A 88 -11.59 -7.26 -19.37
C ARG A 88 -10.65 -6.09 -19.61
N ASP A 89 -9.87 -5.70 -18.60
CA ASP A 89 -8.89 -4.62 -18.74
C ASP A 89 -7.70 -5.02 -19.62
N ARG A 90 -7.52 -6.32 -19.88
CA ARG A 90 -6.49 -6.89 -20.77
C ARG A 90 -6.85 -6.68 -22.24
N ASP A 91 -6.83 -5.43 -22.68
CA ASP A 91 -7.02 -5.05 -24.07
C ASP A 91 -5.71 -4.58 -24.72
N PHE A 92 -5.81 -4.12 -25.97
CA PHE A 92 -4.67 -3.60 -26.71
C PHE A 92 -3.97 -2.44 -25.99
N PHE A 93 -4.71 -1.53 -25.35
CA PHE A 93 -4.12 -0.41 -24.63
C PHE A 93 -3.30 -0.88 -23.43
N PHE A 94 -3.81 -1.85 -22.65
CA PHE A 94 -3.06 -2.41 -21.53
C PHE A 94 -1.74 -3.02 -22.01
N THR A 95 -1.80 -3.89 -23.01
CA THR A 95 -0.62 -4.60 -23.54
C THR A 95 0.43 -3.62 -24.08
N ASP A 96 0.01 -2.65 -24.90
CA ASP A 96 0.89 -1.62 -25.47
C ASP A 96 1.57 -0.77 -24.37
N GLN A 97 0.83 -0.37 -23.34
CA GLN A 97 1.39 0.40 -22.24
C GLN A 97 2.31 -0.43 -21.33
N ALA A 98 1.97 -1.70 -21.09
CA ALA A 98 2.82 -2.62 -20.34
C ALA A 98 4.16 -2.88 -21.06
N GLU A 99 4.13 -3.09 -22.38
CA GLU A 99 5.34 -3.26 -23.19
C GLU A 99 6.21 -1.99 -23.19
N LYS A 100 5.60 -0.82 -23.38
CA LYS A 100 6.31 0.47 -23.29
C LYS A 100 6.95 0.68 -21.94
N PHE A 101 6.24 0.35 -20.85
CA PHE A 101 6.81 0.41 -19.50
C PHE A 101 8.08 -0.44 -19.41
N LEU A 102 8.03 -1.71 -19.84
CA LEU A 102 9.18 -2.61 -19.75
C LEU A 102 10.38 -2.16 -20.62
N ILE A 103 10.11 -1.51 -21.75
CA ILE A 103 11.16 -0.92 -22.58
C ILE A 103 11.84 0.25 -21.86
N LEU A 104 11.04 1.17 -21.31
CA LEU A 104 11.55 2.32 -20.57
C LEU A 104 12.31 1.91 -19.31
N GLU A 105 11.83 0.89 -18.61
CA GLU A 105 12.51 0.39 -17.42
C GLU A 105 13.84 -0.28 -17.77
N ARG A 106 13.92 -1.10 -18.81
CA ARG A 106 15.22 -1.64 -19.26
C ARG A 106 16.18 -0.52 -19.66
N LYS A 107 15.67 0.56 -20.27
CA LYS A 107 16.47 1.75 -20.57
C LYS A 107 17.02 2.38 -19.30
N LEU A 108 16.18 2.56 -18.26
CA LEU A 108 16.59 3.09 -16.96
C LEU A 108 17.74 2.29 -16.33
N TYR A 109 17.66 0.96 -16.34
CA TYR A 109 18.71 0.11 -15.79
C TYR A 109 20.00 0.08 -16.62
N ALA A 110 19.97 0.63 -17.84
CA ALA A 110 21.13 0.82 -18.70
C ALA A 110 21.60 2.28 -18.77
N SER A 111 20.98 3.18 -17.99
CA SER A 111 21.24 4.61 -18.06
C SER A 111 22.60 5.00 -17.51
N SER A 112 23.14 6.07 -18.08
CA SER A 112 24.30 6.78 -17.55
C SER A 112 23.88 7.76 -16.45
N LYS A 113 24.84 8.27 -15.68
CA LYS A 113 24.59 9.31 -14.67
C LYS A 113 23.95 10.56 -15.27
N GLU A 114 24.28 10.89 -16.52
CA GLU A 114 23.79 12.06 -17.23
C GLU A 114 22.31 11.92 -17.63
N THR A 115 21.82 10.70 -17.87
CA THR A 115 20.44 10.46 -18.37
C THR A 115 19.52 9.83 -17.33
N ILE A 116 20.05 9.32 -16.20
CA ILE A 116 19.32 8.55 -15.20
C ILE A 116 18.04 9.23 -14.70
N VAL A 117 18.06 10.55 -14.49
CA VAL A 117 16.89 11.31 -14.00
C VAL A 117 15.81 11.40 -15.08
N GLU A 118 16.21 11.62 -16.34
CA GLU A 118 15.28 11.68 -17.47
C GLU A 118 14.64 10.31 -17.70
N ASP A 119 15.46 9.25 -17.73
CA ASP A 119 15.00 7.88 -17.93
C ASP A 119 14.11 7.40 -16.78
N TYR A 120 14.44 7.75 -15.53
CA TYR A 120 13.61 7.47 -14.36
C TYR A 120 12.25 8.16 -14.47
N ASN A 121 12.24 9.45 -14.78
CA ASN A 121 11.01 10.21 -14.93
C ASN A 121 10.18 9.74 -16.14
N ALA A 122 10.80 9.16 -17.17
CA ALA A 122 10.09 8.52 -18.28
C ALA A 122 9.35 7.26 -17.81
N VAL A 123 9.94 6.45 -16.94
CA VAL A 123 9.26 5.29 -16.32
C VAL A 123 8.08 5.77 -15.46
N VAL A 124 8.27 6.77 -14.60
CA VAL A 124 7.18 7.34 -13.76
C VAL A 124 6.03 7.88 -14.62
N ASN A 125 6.35 8.55 -15.74
CA ASN A 125 5.34 9.00 -16.70
C ASN A 125 4.58 7.83 -17.34
N SER A 126 5.26 6.73 -17.65
CA SER A 126 4.61 5.52 -18.18
C SER A 126 3.60 4.92 -17.18
N CYS A 127 3.96 4.89 -15.89
CA CYS A 127 3.02 4.49 -14.83
C CYS A 127 1.75 5.34 -14.87
N LEU A 128 1.89 6.68 -14.96
CA LEU A 128 0.74 7.58 -15.03
C LEU A 128 -0.09 7.40 -16.31
N ALA A 129 0.56 7.17 -17.45
CA ALA A 129 -0.14 6.98 -18.72
C ALA A 129 -1.09 5.78 -18.67
N CYS A 130 -0.68 4.68 -18.02
CA CYS A 130 -1.55 3.54 -17.77
C CYS A 130 -2.62 3.88 -16.71
N HIS A 131 -2.23 4.40 -15.54
CA HIS A 131 -3.15 4.61 -14.41
C HIS A 131 -4.22 5.69 -14.62
N ILE A 132 -3.99 6.65 -15.53
CA ILE A 132 -5.01 7.65 -15.88
C ILE A 132 -6.13 7.03 -16.74
N LYS A 133 -5.86 5.92 -17.42
CA LYS A 133 -6.76 5.33 -18.42
C LYS A 133 -7.35 3.99 -18.01
N LYS A 134 -6.57 3.13 -17.37
CA LYS A 134 -6.93 1.73 -17.09
C LYS A 134 -7.42 1.52 -15.67
N CYS A 135 -6.51 1.69 -14.73
CA CYS A 135 -6.79 1.49 -13.33
C CYS A 135 -6.48 2.78 -12.61
N GLY A 136 -7.51 3.42 -12.03
CA GLY A 136 -7.40 4.65 -11.25
C GLY A 136 -6.67 4.48 -9.91
N GLY A 137 -5.62 3.65 -9.88
CA GLY A 137 -4.70 3.45 -8.78
C GLY A 137 -4.12 4.78 -8.27
N PRO A 138 -3.22 4.75 -7.28
CA PRO A 138 -2.92 5.94 -6.48
C PRO A 138 -2.07 6.98 -7.24
N ILE A 139 -2.67 7.71 -8.19
CA ILE A 139 -2.05 8.78 -8.99
C ILE A 139 -1.29 9.78 -8.11
N PRO A 140 -1.81 10.24 -6.95
CA PRO A 140 -1.06 11.11 -6.05
C PRO A 140 0.22 10.48 -5.48
N ARG A 141 0.26 9.15 -5.24
CA ARG A 141 1.48 8.45 -4.82
C ARG A 141 2.49 8.39 -5.94
N ILE A 142 2.06 8.01 -7.15
CA ILE A 142 2.94 7.90 -8.33
C ILE A 142 3.57 9.26 -8.65
N LYS A 143 2.82 10.36 -8.59
CA LYS A 143 3.34 11.72 -8.81
C LYS A 143 4.44 12.14 -7.82
N LYS A 144 4.52 11.52 -6.64
CA LYS A 144 5.60 11.80 -5.68
C LYS A 144 6.92 11.14 -6.06
N LEU A 145 6.91 10.20 -7.01
CA LEU A 145 8.12 9.52 -7.46
C LEU A 145 9.01 10.44 -8.32
N PHE A 146 8.45 11.39 -9.06
CA PHE A 146 9.25 12.30 -9.90
C PHE A 146 10.44 12.92 -9.15
N ILE A 147 11.58 12.94 -9.82
CA ILE A 147 12.82 13.61 -9.38
C ILE A 147 12.89 14.94 -10.13
N ARG A 148 13.24 16.02 -9.42
CA ARG A 148 13.31 17.39 -9.96
C ARG A 148 14.74 17.89 -10.04
#